data_AF-A0A7C0UA03-F1
#
_entry.id   AF-A0A7C0UA03-F1
#
_cell.length_a   1.000
_cell.length_b   1.000
_cell.length_c   1.000
_cell.angle_alpha   90.00
_cell.angle_beta   90.00
_cell.angle_gamma   90.00
#
_symmetry.space_group_name_H-M   'P 1'
#
loop_
_entity.id
_entity.type
_entity.pdbx_description
1 polymer ?
#
loop_
_entity_poly.entity_id
_entity_poly.type
_entity_poly.pdbx_seq_one_letter_code
_entity_poly.pdbx_strand_id
1 'polypeptide(L)'
;MYSRPIEVLPILWKRPRLKHLVPVEELLRVMESYKINALTLQNYMRKVIKGADEIFSQDLLDFYILEKEMNKGIYVLSFASKSLLKERLSVSYSDGIEFKFFSFKIKDEKFSGEMREISEAEEKALKVIQESKKLGEELGIEVKILRH
;
A
#
# COMPACT_ATOMS: atom_id res chain seq x y z
N MET A 1 -25.67 25.13 2.32
CA MET A 1 -24.57 24.39 1.66
C MET A 1 -24.95 22.92 1.70
N TYR A 2 -25.18 22.28 0.55
CA TYR A 2 -25.48 20.84 0.52
C TYR A 2 -24.15 20.09 0.59
N SER A 3 -23.91 19.42 1.70
CA SER A 3 -22.72 18.61 1.88
C SER A 3 -22.96 17.22 1.29
N ARG A 4 -21.98 16.69 0.56
CA ARG A 4 -22.08 15.37 -0.07
C ARG A 4 -21.43 14.31 0.84
N PRO A 5 -21.98 13.09 0.92
CA PRO A 5 -21.28 11.99 1.56
C PRO A 5 -19.97 11.72 0.81
N ILE A 6 -18.86 11.55 1.53
CA ILE A 6 -17.55 11.32 0.91
C ILE A 6 -17.46 9.94 0.23
N GLU A 7 -18.39 9.03 0.53
CA GLU A 7 -18.56 7.69 -0.08
C GLU A 7 -18.69 7.73 -1.61
N VAL A 8 -19.04 8.89 -2.18
CA VAL A 8 -19.09 9.07 -3.64
C VAL A 8 -17.70 9.19 -4.27
N LEU A 9 -16.65 9.43 -3.46
CA LEU A 9 -15.29 9.52 -3.95
C LEU A 9 -14.73 8.11 -4.25
N PRO A 10 -14.15 7.88 -5.43
CA PRO A 10 -13.56 6.59 -5.81
C PRO A 10 -12.49 6.07 -4.84
N ILE A 11 -11.87 6.94 -4.04
CA ILE A 11 -10.91 6.54 -3.00
C ILE A 11 -11.49 5.54 -2.00
N LEU A 12 -12.80 5.60 -1.75
CA LEU A 12 -13.48 4.69 -0.81
C LEU A 12 -13.84 3.35 -1.45
N TRP A 13 -13.53 3.15 -2.72
CA TRP A 13 -13.73 1.88 -3.38
C TRP A 13 -12.69 0.87 -2.90
N LYS A 14 -13.11 -0.39 -2.90
CA LYS A 14 -12.28 -1.49 -2.41
C LYS A 14 -11.07 -1.66 -3.32
N ARG A 15 -9.87 -1.56 -2.77
CA ARG A 15 -8.63 -1.85 -3.50
C ARG A 15 -8.16 -3.29 -3.27
N PRO A 16 -7.61 -3.97 -4.28
CA PRO A 16 -6.94 -5.26 -4.07
C PRO A 16 -5.77 -5.13 -3.10
N ARG A 17 -5.53 -6.17 -2.30
CA ARG A 17 -4.35 -6.27 -1.42
C ARG A 17 -3.09 -6.55 -2.26
N LEU A 18 -1.95 -6.05 -1.80
CA LEU A 18 -0.64 -6.32 -2.38
C LEU A 18 -0.42 -7.83 -2.56
N LYS A 19 -0.70 -8.65 -1.54
CA LYS A 19 -0.54 -10.10 -1.59
C LYS A 19 -1.30 -10.83 -2.71
N HIS A 20 -2.38 -10.22 -3.24
CA HIS A 20 -3.14 -10.80 -4.35
C HIS A 20 -2.58 -10.43 -5.72
N LEU A 21 -1.84 -9.32 -5.79
CA LEU A 21 -1.18 -8.84 -7.01
C LEU A 21 0.29 -9.31 -7.05
N VAL A 22 0.84 -9.62 -5.88
CA VAL A 22 2.24 -9.87 -5.62
C VAL A 22 2.31 -10.96 -4.55
N PRO A 23 2.50 -12.24 -4.90
CA PRO A 23 2.55 -13.31 -3.90
C PRO A 23 3.93 -13.30 -3.22
N VAL A 24 4.11 -12.37 -2.28
CA VAL A 24 5.34 -12.13 -1.50
C VAL A 24 5.79 -13.41 -0.78
N GLU A 25 4.85 -14.11 -0.13
CA GLU A 25 5.14 -15.36 0.57
C GLU A 25 5.54 -16.49 -0.38
N GLU A 26 4.90 -16.56 -1.54
CA GLU A 26 5.24 -17.55 -2.57
C GLU A 26 6.63 -17.30 -3.12
N LEU A 27 6.99 -16.02 -3.35
CA LEU A 27 8.33 -15.63 -3.77
C LEU A 27 9.38 -16.01 -2.73
N LEU A 28 9.14 -15.72 -1.45
CA LEU A 28 10.06 -16.10 -0.37
C LEU A 28 10.17 -17.63 -0.23
N ARG A 29 9.07 -18.37 -0.31
CA ARG A 29 9.10 -19.84 -0.32
C ARG A 29 9.87 -20.37 -1.53
N VAL A 30 9.69 -19.78 -2.69
CA VAL A 30 10.40 -20.16 -3.92
C VAL A 30 11.91 -19.89 -3.79
N MET A 31 12.31 -18.79 -3.17
CA MET A 31 13.70 -18.47 -2.84
C MET A 31 14.30 -19.50 -1.86
N GLU A 32 13.53 -19.93 -0.86
CA GLU A 32 13.96 -20.94 0.12
C GLU A 32 14.00 -22.37 -0.44
N SER A 33 13.11 -22.71 -1.39
CA SER A 33 12.84 -24.11 -1.77
C SER A 33 13.55 -24.60 -3.03
N TYR A 34 13.96 -23.72 -3.94
CA TYR A 34 14.40 -24.14 -5.27
C TYR A 34 15.71 -23.49 -5.71
N LYS A 35 16.55 -24.30 -6.38
CA LYS A 35 17.60 -23.84 -7.30
C LYS A 35 16.97 -23.18 -8.54
N ILE A 36 16.14 -22.15 -8.35
CA ILE A 36 15.61 -21.34 -9.44
C ILE A 36 16.80 -20.63 -10.10
N ASN A 37 16.81 -20.60 -11.43
CA ASN A 37 17.82 -19.81 -12.13
C ASN A 37 17.64 -18.32 -11.81
N ALA A 38 18.75 -17.58 -11.73
CA ALA A 38 18.74 -16.19 -11.30
C ALA A 38 17.82 -15.27 -12.15
N LEU A 39 17.63 -15.59 -13.43
CA LEU A 39 16.81 -14.80 -14.35
C LEU A 39 15.31 -14.89 -14.01
N THR A 40 14.81 -16.09 -13.69
CA THR A 40 13.42 -16.28 -13.28
C THR A 40 13.13 -15.51 -12.00
N LEU A 41 14.03 -15.59 -11.01
CA LEU A 41 13.90 -14.86 -9.76
C LEU A 41 13.91 -13.33 -9.98
N GLN A 42 14.83 -12.83 -10.80
CA GLN A 42 14.84 -11.40 -11.19
C GLN A 42 13.53 -10.96 -11.84
N ASN A 43 12.98 -11.75 -12.77
CA ASN A 43 11.72 -11.43 -13.43
C ASN A 43 10.53 -11.38 -12.45
N TYR A 44 10.50 -12.29 -11.47
CA TYR A 44 9.49 -12.25 -10.41
C TYR A 44 9.66 -11.02 -9.52
N MET A 45 10.89 -10.73 -9.07
CA MET A 45 11.18 -9.54 -8.27
C MET A 45 10.76 -8.26 -8.97
N ARG A 46 11.07 -8.11 -10.26
CA ARG A 46 10.67 -6.93 -11.04
C ARG A 46 9.15 -6.76 -11.11
N LYS A 47 8.41 -7.85 -11.30
CA LYS A 47 6.94 -7.82 -11.29
C LYS A 47 6.40 -7.38 -9.93
N VAL A 48 6.99 -7.89 -8.85
CA VAL A 48 6.65 -7.52 -7.48
C VAL A 48 6.88 -6.03 -7.24
N ILE A 49 8.08 -5.54 -7.54
CA ILE A 49 8.47 -4.15 -7.33
C ILE A 49 7.56 -3.21 -8.13
N LYS A 50 7.33 -3.53 -9.41
CA LYS A 50 6.45 -2.74 -10.27
C LYS A 50 5.00 -2.70 -9.76
N GLY A 51 4.45 -3.86 -9.36
CA GLY A 51 3.10 -3.92 -8.81
C GLY A 51 2.96 -3.12 -7.52
N ALA A 52 3.95 -3.21 -6.62
CA ALA A 52 4.00 -2.41 -5.41
C ALA A 52 4.09 -0.91 -5.72
N ASP A 53 4.95 -0.51 -6.66
CA ASP A 53 5.13 0.88 -7.07
C ASP A 53 3.83 1.51 -7.60
N GLU A 54 3.11 0.79 -8.46
CA GLU A 54 1.82 1.24 -9.02
C GLU A 54 0.76 1.41 -7.92
N ILE A 55 0.63 0.42 -7.03
CA ILE A 55 -0.33 0.46 -5.92
C ILE A 55 -0.03 1.62 -4.98
N PHE A 56 1.22 1.78 -4.55
CA PHE A 56 1.59 2.82 -3.61
C PHE A 56 1.50 4.22 -4.22
N SER A 57 1.80 4.35 -5.51
CA SER A 57 1.60 5.62 -6.23
C SER A 57 0.12 6.00 -6.29
N GLN A 58 -0.77 5.03 -6.55
CA GLN A 58 -2.21 5.27 -6.54
C GLN A 58 -2.71 5.60 -5.13
N ASP A 59 -2.25 4.90 -4.10
CA ASP A 59 -2.59 5.18 -2.70
C ASP A 59 -2.24 6.62 -2.30
N LEU A 60 -1.04 7.09 -2.64
CA LEU A 60 -0.62 8.46 -2.32
C LEU A 60 -1.42 9.51 -3.09
N LEU A 61 -1.74 9.25 -4.36
CA LEU A 61 -2.58 10.15 -5.15
C LEU A 61 -3.99 10.24 -4.56
N ASP A 62 -4.57 9.11 -4.21
CA ASP A 62 -5.86 9.00 -3.55
C ASP A 62 -5.86 9.81 -2.25
N PHE A 63 -4.87 9.61 -1.37
CA PHE A 63 -4.74 10.32 -0.10
C PHE A 63 -4.64 11.84 -0.28
N TYR A 64 -3.88 12.30 -1.27
CA TYR A 64 -3.80 13.71 -1.62
C TYR A 64 -5.15 14.29 -2.07
N ILE A 65 -5.90 13.55 -2.90
CA ILE A 65 -7.25 13.95 -3.34
C ILE A 65 -8.19 14.03 -2.13
N LEU A 66 -8.14 13.04 -1.23
CA LEU A 66 -8.96 13.02 -0.02
C LEU A 66 -8.69 14.25 0.85
N GLU A 67 -7.43 14.54 1.16
CA GLU A 67 -7.03 15.70 1.97
C GLU A 67 -7.53 17.01 1.33
N LYS A 68 -7.36 17.16 0.01
CA LYS A 68 -7.86 18.31 -0.76
C LYS A 68 -9.38 18.45 -0.68
N GLU A 69 -10.13 17.38 -0.90
CA GLU A 69 -11.59 17.40 -0.91
C GLU A 69 -12.16 17.65 0.50
N MET A 70 -11.53 17.11 1.54
CA MET A 70 -11.87 17.38 2.93
C MET A 70 -11.62 18.86 3.29
N ASN A 71 -10.49 19.42 2.88
CA ASN A 71 -10.14 20.82 3.15
C ASN A 71 -11.07 21.84 2.47
N LYS A 72 -11.75 21.46 1.39
CA LYS A 72 -12.78 22.30 0.76
C LYS A 72 -14.06 22.41 1.58
N GLY A 73 -14.27 21.53 2.57
CA GLY A 73 -15.48 21.51 3.40
C GLY A 73 -16.76 21.10 2.65
N ILE A 74 -16.62 20.44 1.50
CA ILE A 74 -17.75 20.04 0.63
C ILE A 74 -18.34 18.68 1.05
N TYR A 75 -17.54 17.86 1.74
CA TYR A 75 -17.92 16.49 2.11
C TYR A 75 -18.11 16.31 3.61
N VAL A 76 -19.02 15.40 3.99
CA VAL A 76 -19.21 14.95 5.38
C VAL A 76 -18.70 13.53 5.56
N LEU A 77 -18.01 13.30 6.66
CA LEU A 77 -17.68 11.98 7.17
C LEU A 77 -18.86 11.40 7.95
N SER A 78 -19.68 10.61 7.26
CA SER A 78 -20.70 9.78 7.89
C SER A 78 -20.06 8.63 8.68
N PHE A 79 -20.85 7.95 9.51
CA PHE A 79 -20.39 6.74 10.18
C PHE A 79 -19.94 5.66 9.18
N ALA A 80 -20.69 5.51 8.07
CA ALA A 80 -20.33 4.56 7.00
C ALA A 80 -19.04 4.99 6.29
N SER A 81 -18.87 6.28 6.00
CA SER A 81 -17.64 6.82 5.41
C SER A 81 -16.42 6.51 6.28
N LYS A 82 -16.54 6.69 7.59
CA LYS A 82 -15.46 6.41 8.54
C LYS A 82 -15.07 4.94 8.55
N SER A 83 -16.04 4.03 8.46
CA SER A 83 -15.76 2.61 8.36
C SER A 83 -15.03 2.24 7.07
N LEU A 84 -15.47 2.79 5.93
CA LEU A 84 -14.82 2.54 4.63
C LEU A 84 -13.40 3.14 4.58
N LEU A 85 -13.22 4.36 5.07
CA LEU A 85 -11.90 4.98 5.21
C LEU A 85 -11.00 4.16 6.13
N LYS A 86 -11.52 3.68 7.25
CA LYS A 86 -10.75 2.82 8.15
C LYS A 86 -10.24 1.58 7.44
N GLU A 87 -11.09 0.89 6.69
CA GLU A 87 -10.68 -0.27 5.90
C GLU A 87 -9.63 0.13 4.87
N ARG A 88 -9.89 1.18 4.08
CA ARG A 88 -9.00 1.68 3.02
C ARG A 88 -7.60 2.06 3.53
N LEU A 89 -7.52 2.84 4.60
CA LEU A 89 -6.27 3.27 5.24
C LEU A 89 -5.54 2.09 5.88
N SER A 90 -6.27 1.17 6.52
CA SER A 90 -5.68 -0.02 7.14
C SER A 90 -5.12 -0.99 6.10
N VAL A 91 -5.76 -1.11 4.93
CA VAL A 91 -5.23 -1.89 3.79
C VAL A 91 -3.90 -1.31 3.32
N SER A 92 -3.86 -0.01 3.01
CA SER A 92 -2.64 0.66 2.56
C SER A 92 -1.51 0.57 3.58
N TYR A 93 -1.82 0.81 4.84
CA TYR A 93 -0.88 0.69 5.93
C TYR A 93 -0.31 -0.73 6.04
N SER A 94 -1.17 -1.75 5.98
CA SER A 94 -0.77 -3.16 6.10
C SER A 94 0.12 -3.59 4.95
N ASP A 95 -0.27 -3.25 3.72
CA ASP A 95 0.49 -3.58 2.52
C ASP A 95 1.85 -2.87 2.49
N GLY A 96 1.93 -1.62 2.99
CA GLY A 96 3.21 -0.93 3.14
C GLY A 96 4.15 -1.62 4.14
N ILE A 97 3.60 -2.10 5.27
CA ILE A 97 4.39 -2.87 6.27
C ILE A 97 4.87 -4.21 5.68
N GLU A 98 4.00 -4.91 4.96
CA GLU A 98 4.31 -6.18 4.30
C GLU A 98 5.43 -6.00 3.26
N PHE A 99 5.33 -4.98 2.41
CA PHE A 99 6.36 -4.69 1.42
C PHE A 99 7.70 -4.30 2.05
N LYS A 100 7.68 -3.52 3.14
CA LYS A 100 8.90 -3.17 3.88
C LYS A 100 9.60 -4.41 4.46
N PHE A 101 8.83 -5.37 4.99
CA PHE A 101 9.41 -6.61 5.49
C PHE A 101 10.01 -7.45 4.36
N PHE A 102 9.34 -7.51 3.22
CA PHE A 102 9.81 -8.17 2.02
C PHE A 102 11.08 -7.53 1.45
N SER A 103 11.12 -6.20 1.31
CA SER A 103 12.29 -5.48 0.79
C SER A 103 13.50 -5.71 1.69
N PHE A 104 13.31 -5.72 3.02
CA PHE A 104 14.36 -6.04 3.98
C PHE A 104 14.95 -7.44 3.74
N LYS A 105 14.11 -8.48 3.60
CA LYS A 105 14.57 -9.86 3.33
C LYS A 105 15.37 -9.97 2.04
N ILE A 106 14.89 -9.36 0.96
CA ILE A 106 15.58 -9.40 -0.35
C ILE A 106 16.94 -8.71 -0.30
N LYS A 107 17.02 -7.56 0.37
CA LYS A 107 18.28 -6.81 0.52
C LYS A 107 19.32 -7.63 1.28
N ASP A 108 18.90 -8.41 2.28
CA ASP A 108 19.77 -9.28 3.07
C ASP A 108 20.36 -10.44 2.24
N GLU A 109 19.61 -10.92 1.24
CA GLU A 109 20.06 -11.96 0.31
C GLU A 109 21.00 -11.45 -0.82
N LYS A 110 21.41 -10.18 -0.77
CA LYS A 110 22.38 -9.56 -1.72
C LYS A 110 21.98 -9.67 -3.20
N PHE A 111 20.70 -9.65 -3.52
CA PHE A 111 20.23 -9.55 -4.90
C PHE A 111 20.61 -8.19 -5.51
N SER A 112 21.70 -8.13 -6.27
CA SER A 112 22.29 -6.88 -6.74
C SER A 112 21.56 -6.21 -7.91
N GLY A 113 20.66 -6.91 -8.60
CA GLY A 113 20.12 -6.49 -9.90
C GLY A 113 19.06 -5.39 -9.87
N GLU A 114 18.30 -5.25 -8.78
CA GLU A 114 17.09 -4.40 -8.72
C GLU A 114 17.07 -3.52 -7.45
N MET A 115 18.23 -3.28 -6.83
CA MET A 115 18.32 -2.59 -5.53
C MET A 115 17.78 -1.16 -5.54
N ARG A 116 17.88 -0.49 -6.69
CA ARG A 116 17.37 0.86 -6.86
C ARG A 116 15.84 0.85 -6.90
N GLU A 117 15.26 0.03 -7.76
CA GLU A 117 13.80 -0.08 -7.91
C GLU A 117 13.14 -0.53 -6.60
N ILE A 118 13.75 -1.47 -5.87
CA ILE A 118 13.28 -1.87 -4.53
C ILE A 118 13.28 -0.68 -3.57
N SER A 119 14.34 0.14 -3.60
CA SER A 119 14.48 1.28 -2.69
C SER A 119 13.47 2.39 -3.01
N GLU A 120 13.20 2.64 -4.29
CA GLU A 120 12.17 3.59 -4.73
C GLU A 120 10.76 3.14 -4.30
N ALA A 121 10.42 1.86 -4.51
CA ALA A 121 9.16 1.29 -4.06
C ALA A 121 9.03 1.26 -2.52
N GLU A 122 10.13 1.02 -1.81
CA GLU A 122 10.18 1.06 -0.34
C GLU A 122 9.95 2.48 0.20
N GLU A 123 10.53 3.51 -0.43
CA GLU A 123 10.27 4.90 -0.07
C GLU A 123 8.78 5.24 -0.20
N LYS A 124 8.14 4.79 -1.28
CA LYS A 124 6.69 4.96 -1.45
C LYS A 124 5.89 4.19 -0.40
N ALA A 125 6.25 2.94 -0.10
CA ALA A 125 5.62 2.16 0.96
C ALA A 125 5.70 2.87 2.32
N LEU A 126 6.86 3.44 2.65
CA LEU A 126 7.07 4.23 3.87
C LEU A 126 6.19 5.49 3.91
N LYS A 127 6.08 6.22 2.79
CA LYS A 127 5.17 7.36 2.67
C LYS A 127 3.71 6.94 2.85
N VAL A 128 3.29 5.83 2.23
CA VAL A 128 1.93 5.29 2.39
C VAL A 128 1.63 4.95 3.86
N ILE A 129 2.57 4.32 4.57
CA ILE A 129 2.45 4.03 6.01
C ILE A 129 2.25 5.33 6.81
N GLN A 130 3.06 6.35 6.54
CA GLN A 130 3.02 7.64 7.25
C GLN A 130 1.72 8.38 6.98
N GLU A 131 1.36 8.58 5.70
CA GLU A 131 0.14 9.29 5.31
C GLU A 131 -1.12 8.55 5.76
N SER A 132 -1.14 7.21 5.70
CA SER A 132 -2.29 6.45 6.21
C SER A 132 -2.53 6.72 7.69
N LYS A 133 -1.47 6.74 8.50
CA LYS A 133 -1.55 7.05 9.93
C LYS A 133 -1.96 8.50 10.19
N LYS A 134 -1.29 9.45 9.52
CA LYS A 134 -1.57 10.88 9.64
C LYS A 134 -3.04 11.17 9.33
N LEU A 135 -3.55 10.72 8.18
CA LEU A 135 -4.96 10.88 7.81
C LEU A 135 -5.90 10.18 8.79
N GLY A 136 -5.52 9.00 9.29
CA GLY A 136 -6.27 8.32 10.34
C GLY A 136 -6.42 9.19 11.59
N GLU A 137 -5.30 9.71 12.11
CA GLU A 137 -5.26 10.57 13.29
C GLU A 137 -6.08 11.86 13.10
N GLU A 138 -5.90 12.56 11.98
CA GLU A 138 -6.62 13.80 11.64
C GLU A 138 -8.14 13.60 11.57
N LEU A 139 -8.59 12.41 11.13
CA LEU A 139 -10.01 12.09 10.97
C LEU A 139 -10.61 11.33 12.17
N GLY A 140 -9.82 11.05 13.21
CA GLY A 140 -10.24 10.26 14.38
C GLY A 140 -10.53 8.79 14.04
N ILE A 141 -9.75 8.21 13.12
CA ILE A 141 -9.84 6.84 12.64
C ILE A 141 -8.58 6.07 13.07
N GLU A 142 -8.77 5.03 13.87
CA GLU A 142 -7.68 4.15 14.27
C GLU A 142 -7.28 3.19 13.12
N VAL A 143 -6.10 3.40 12.54
CA VAL A 143 -5.51 2.56 11.50
C VAL A 143 -4.79 1.37 12.12
N LYS A 144 -5.10 0.15 11.65
CA LYS A 144 -4.54 -1.09 12.19
C LYS A 144 -3.86 -1.94 11.11
N ILE A 145 -2.93 -2.78 11.55
CA ILE A 145 -2.45 -3.88 10.73
C ILE A 145 -3.58 -4.91 10.59
N LEU A 146 -3.98 -5.18 9.36
CA LEU A 146 -4.94 -6.21 9.02
C LEU A 146 -4.21 -7.56 8.98
N ARG A 147 -4.48 -8.41 9.97
CA ARG A 147 -4.00 -9.79 10.03
C ARG A 147 -4.89 -10.68 9.17
N HIS A 148 -4.37 -11.19 8.06
CA HIS A 148 -4.99 -12.25 7.26
C HIS A 148 -3.91 -13.13 6.64
#